data_AF-A0A699YL90-F1
#
_entry.id   AF-A0A699YL90-F1
#
_cell.length_a   1.000
_cell.length_b   1.000
_cell.length_c   1.000
_cell.angle_alpha   90.00
_cell.angle_beta   90.00
_cell.angle_gamma   90.00
#
_symmetry.space_group_name_H-M   'P 1'
#
loop_
_entity.id
_entity.type
_entity.pdbx_description
1 polymer ?
#
loop_
_entity_poly.entity_id
_entity_poly.type
_entity_poly.pdbx_seq_one_letter_code
_entity_poly.pdbx_strand_id
1 'polypeptide(L)'
;MEVSLIAVTVRQRHETSSLEEDLEELVSAVEELPFLSRSSQQYDARQLSMAAWSLGKLKPHLPAAAVTSACTAIDSHSASSEAMEEGSWREWSNLLHGLATAGMQCSSSPDMTWLCEQAVQLLPGKLTRGAADQAISMTLWAMAKSGYTGSAQPLLQSVTAAISQGLRQYDPAPRPKQDLEQLVSAVEELPFLSSRSSQVEQTSQLLWCFADWARQPENSRARMTLAQCNAMMALLQHMAGDETAGDAPAFSPLQQFDARQLSMAAWSLGKLKPHLPAAPVTSASTALASHSASTAVSQGEFMGDAKPQAWANLIWAASKLPGCREEARQLLNLFASRAQAVVPGLGAQGVSNILYAM
;
A
#
# COMPACT_ATOMS: atom_id res chain seq x y z
N MET A 1 20.87 -25.27 7.48
CA MET A 1 21.59 -25.51 6.20
C MET A 1 20.83 -26.43 5.24
N GLU A 2 19.78 -27.14 5.69
CA GLU A 2 19.04 -28.12 4.86
C GLU A 2 17.88 -27.53 4.03
N VAL A 3 17.26 -26.41 4.44
CA VAL A 3 16.18 -25.76 3.65
C VAL A 3 16.72 -25.10 2.37
N SER A 4 17.97 -24.62 2.40
CA SER A 4 18.67 -24.18 1.18
C SER A 4 19.04 -25.33 0.26
N LEU A 5 19.09 -26.56 0.76
CA LEU A 5 19.40 -27.72 -0.08
C LEU A 5 18.24 -28.00 -1.04
N ILE A 6 16.97 -27.87 -0.61
CA ILE A 6 15.81 -28.12 -1.50
C ILE A 6 15.78 -27.13 -2.67
N ALA A 7 16.01 -25.84 -2.41
CA ALA A 7 16.06 -24.82 -3.47
C ALA A 7 17.30 -24.92 -4.37
N VAL A 8 18.41 -25.49 -3.88
CA VAL A 8 19.65 -25.69 -4.65
C VAL A 8 19.62 -27.00 -5.45
N THR A 9 19.03 -28.07 -4.91
CA THR A 9 18.88 -29.36 -5.60
C THR A 9 17.93 -29.24 -6.79
N VAL A 10 16.83 -28.49 -6.65
CA VAL A 10 15.92 -28.19 -7.78
C VAL A 10 16.62 -27.31 -8.83
N ARG A 11 17.57 -26.45 -8.44
CA ARG A 11 18.29 -25.58 -9.38
C ARG A 11 19.46 -26.26 -10.10
N GLN A 12 20.04 -27.33 -9.53
CA GLN A 12 21.21 -28.02 -10.10
C GLN A 12 20.87 -29.21 -11.01
N ARG A 13 19.61 -29.66 -11.10
CA ARG A 13 19.18 -30.76 -11.99
C ARG A 13 18.42 -30.31 -13.24
N HIS A 14 18.63 -29.07 -13.65
CA HIS A 14 17.87 -28.39 -14.70
C HIS A 14 18.14 -28.86 -16.15
N GLU A 15 18.80 -30.01 -16.36
CA GLU A 15 19.27 -30.39 -17.70
C GLU A 15 18.46 -31.47 -18.44
N THR A 16 17.51 -32.20 -17.83
CA THR A 16 16.71 -33.19 -18.61
C THR A 16 15.34 -33.64 -18.09
N SER A 17 14.81 -33.17 -16.94
CA SER A 17 13.49 -33.64 -16.46
C SER A 17 12.31 -32.89 -17.07
N SER A 18 11.18 -33.60 -17.20
CA SER A 18 9.92 -32.97 -17.57
C SER A 18 9.37 -32.17 -16.38
N LEU A 19 8.75 -31.03 -16.65
CA LEU A 19 8.20 -30.12 -15.63
C LEU A 19 7.16 -30.80 -14.72
N GLU A 20 6.60 -31.92 -15.16
CA GLU A 20 5.64 -32.76 -14.44
C GLU A 20 6.32 -33.66 -13.39
N GLU A 21 7.44 -34.30 -13.73
CA GLU A 21 8.28 -35.05 -12.77
C GLU A 21 8.86 -34.12 -11.69
N ASP A 22 9.28 -32.92 -12.07
CA ASP A 22 9.77 -31.92 -11.11
C ASP A 22 8.67 -31.47 -10.13
N LEU A 23 7.41 -31.42 -10.58
CA LEU A 23 6.27 -31.08 -9.74
C LEU A 23 5.92 -32.23 -8.81
N GLU A 24 5.94 -33.47 -9.30
CA GLU A 24 5.70 -34.66 -8.48
C GLU A 24 6.80 -34.84 -7.43
N GLU A 25 8.07 -34.63 -7.78
CA GLU A 25 9.19 -34.67 -6.82
C GLU A 25 9.06 -33.54 -5.78
N LEU A 26 8.61 -32.35 -6.19
CA LEU A 26 8.33 -31.24 -5.28
C LEU A 26 7.14 -31.55 -4.35
N VAL A 27 6.08 -32.20 -4.85
CA VAL A 27 4.92 -32.63 -4.05
C VAL A 27 5.31 -33.72 -3.05
N SER A 28 6.04 -34.75 -3.48
CA SER A 28 6.58 -35.78 -2.58
C SER A 28 7.54 -35.17 -1.56
N ALA A 29 8.40 -34.22 -1.95
CA ALA A 29 9.27 -33.52 -1.02
C ALA A 29 8.50 -32.66 -0.01
N VAL A 30 7.33 -32.12 -0.39
CA VAL A 30 6.41 -31.39 0.49
C VAL A 30 5.71 -32.33 1.48
N GLU A 31 5.26 -33.50 1.03
CA GLU A 31 4.64 -34.52 1.87
C GLU A 31 5.64 -35.19 2.83
N GLU A 32 6.88 -35.37 2.38
CA GLU A 32 8.00 -35.91 3.16
C GLU A 32 8.76 -34.82 3.94
N LEU A 33 8.22 -33.59 4.00
CA LEU A 33 8.89 -32.54 4.75
C LEU A 33 9.11 -33.01 6.19
N PRO A 34 10.35 -32.90 6.72
CA PRO A 34 10.68 -33.37 8.06
C PRO A 34 9.86 -32.70 9.18
N PHE A 35 9.11 -31.64 8.87
CA PHE A 35 8.09 -31.04 9.74
C PHE A 35 7.02 -32.05 10.21
N LEU A 36 6.66 -33.04 9.38
CA LEU A 36 5.55 -33.96 9.65
C LEU A 36 5.98 -35.22 10.40
N SER A 37 7.27 -35.58 10.39
CA SER A 37 7.74 -36.89 10.86
C SER A 37 8.64 -36.88 12.10
N ARG A 38 9.13 -35.71 12.58
CA ARG A 38 9.97 -35.65 13.79
C ARG A 38 9.67 -34.46 14.71
N SER A 39 9.10 -34.77 15.86
CA SER A 39 8.82 -33.85 16.98
C SER A 39 10.04 -33.30 17.73
N SER A 40 11.26 -33.44 17.20
CA SER A 40 12.50 -33.10 17.93
C SER A 40 13.43 -32.11 17.22
N GLN A 41 13.12 -31.67 16.01
CA GLN A 41 13.93 -30.68 15.30
C GLN A 41 13.33 -29.29 15.51
N GLN A 42 13.98 -28.47 16.34
CA GLN A 42 13.59 -27.07 16.56
C GLN A 42 13.90 -26.26 15.30
N TYR A 43 12.85 -25.74 14.66
CA TYR A 43 12.99 -24.76 13.58
C TYR A 43 13.09 -23.36 14.16
N ASP A 44 14.02 -22.55 13.64
CA ASP A 44 14.10 -21.13 13.98
C ASP A 44 13.05 -20.28 13.22
N ALA A 45 12.84 -19.03 13.66
CA ALA A 45 11.88 -18.11 13.03
C ALA A 45 12.16 -17.88 11.53
N ARG A 46 13.43 -17.92 11.12
CA ARG A 46 13.83 -17.71 9.73
C ARG A 46 13.40 -18.88 8.88
N GLN A 47 13.58 -20.10 9.35
CA GLN A 47 13.16 -21.31 8.65
C GLN A 47 11.64 -21.38 8.51
N LEU A 48 10.90 -21.13 9.59
CA LEU A 48 9.43 -21.12 9.57
C LEU A 48 8.88 -20.05 8.61
N SER A 49 9.42 -18.83 8.68
CA SER A 49 8.98 -17.73 7.80
C SER A 49 9.29 -17.96 6.32
N MET A 50 10.46 -18.54 5.99
CA MET A 50 10.79 -18.91 4.61
C MET A 50 9.92 -20.06 4.10
N ALA A 51 9.60 -21.04 4.95
CA ALA A 51 8.73 -22.15 4.59
C ALA A 51 7.33 -21.66 4.24
N ALA A 52 6.70 -20.87 5.12
CA ALA A 52 5.40 -20.28 4.87
C ALA A 52 5.39 -19.39 3.61
N TRP A 53 6.41 -18.55 3.44
CA TRP A 53 6.53 -17.69 2.27
C TRP A 53 6.59 -18.50 0.96
N SER A 54 7.45 -19.52 0.94
CA SER A 54 7.65 -20.39 -0.24
C SER A 54 6.38 -21.16 -0.55
N LEU A 55 5.71 -21.69 0.48
CA LEU A 55 4.42 -22.38 0.32
C LEU A 55 3.34 -21.46 -0.28
N GLY A 56 3.28 -20.21 0.16
CA GLY A 56 2.38 -19.21 -0.43
C GLY A 56 2.64 -18.95 -1.93
N LYS A 57 3.90 -19.06 -2.38
CA LYS A 57 4.26 -18.93 -3.80
C LYS A 57 3.99 -20.20 -4.60
N LEU A 58 4.17 -21.36 -3.98
CA LEU A 58 3.97 -22.66 -4.63
C LEU A 58 2.51 -23.11 -4.65
N LYS A 59 1.63 -22.50 -3.86
CA LYS A 59 0.19 -22.83 -3.81
C LYS A 59 -0.45 -23.12 -5.19
N PRO A 60 -0.27 -22.31 -6.25
CA PRO A 60 -0.93 -22.57 -7.54
C PRO A 60 -0.47 -23.87 -8.23
N HIS A 61 0.62 -24.44 -7.77
CA HIS A 61 1.29 -25.61 -8.35
C HIS A 61 1.20 -26.85 -7.47
N LEU A 62 0.56 -26.76 -6.30
CA LEU A 62 0.50 -27.86 -5.34
C LEU A 62 -0.95 -28.31 -5.14
N PRO A 63 -1.17 -29.61 -4.86
CA PRO A 63 -2.49 -30.10 -4.47
C PRO A 63 -3.00 -29.35 -3.23
N ALA A 64 -4.29 -28.97 -3.25
CA ALA A 64 -4.88 -28.18 -2.17
C ALA A 64 -4.73 -28.85 -0.80
N ALA A 65 -4.89 -30.18 -0.73
CA ALA A 65 -4.74 -30.95 0.50
C ALA A 65 -3.31 -30.88 1.07
N ALA A 66 -2.29 -30.96 0.20
CA ALA A 66 -0.89 -30.86 0.60
C ALA A 66 -0.56 -29.46 1.14
N VAL A 67 -1.05 -28.40 0.46
CA VAL A 67 -0.90 -27.02 0.94
C VAL A 67 -1.55 -26.83 2.30
N THR A 68 -2.78 -27.31 2.48
CA THR A 68 -3.49 -27.22 3.77
C THR A 68 -2.75 -27.97 4.89
N SER A 69 -2.26 -29.19 4.61
CA SER A 69 -1.50 -29.97 5.59
C SER A 69 -0.21 -29.26 6.00
N ALA A 70 0.59 -28.82 5.02
CA ALA A 70 1.84 -28.10 5.27
C ALA A 70 1.61 -26.77 6.01
N CYS A 71 0.58 -26.01 5.64
CA CYS A 71 0.19 -24.81 6.35
C CYS A 71 -0.16 -25.09 7.81
N THR A 72 -0.94 -26.14 8.07
CA THR A 72 -1.36 -26.52 9.44
C THR A 72 -0.15 -26.89 10.29
N ALA A 73 0.82 -27.62 9.72
CA ALA A 73 2.05 -27.98 10.42
C ALA A 73 2.92 -26.76 10.74
N ILE A 74 3.11 -25.84 9.79
CA ILE A 74 3.89 -24.62 9.99
C ILE A 74 3.22 -23.71 11.02
N ASP A 75 1.89 -23.53 10.90
CA ASP A 75 1.07 -22.72 11.80
C ASP A 75 1.16 -23.24 13.24
N SER A 76 0.92 -24.54 13.42
CA SER A 76 0.97 -25.18 14.74
C SER A 76 2.36 -25.12 15.36
N HIS A 77 3.42 -25.41 14.59
CA HIS A 77 4.78 -25.29 15.10
C HIS A 77 5.15 -23.83 15.44
N SER A 78 4.69 -22.87 14.65
CA SER A 78 4.94 -21.46 14.91
C SER A 78 4.21 -20.97 16.17
N ALA A 79 3.02 -21.51 16.44
CA ALA A 79 2.23 -21.18 17.63
C ALA A 79 2.76 -21.86 18.91
N SER A 80 3.28 -23.08 18.80
CA SER A 80 3.74 -23.85 19.96
C SER A 80 5.20 -23.63 20.34
N SER A 81 6.00 -22.99 19.49
CA SER A 81 7.44 -22.80 19.73
C SER A 81 7.78 -21.37 20.11
N GLU A 82 8.77 -21.22 20.99
CA GLU A 82 9.37 -19.92 21.34
C GLU A 82 10.14 -19.29 20.15
N ALA A 83 10.32 -20.03 19.05
CA ALA A 83 11.10 -19.59 17.90
C ALA A 83 10.63 -18.23 17.36
N MET A 84 9.31 -18.03 17.31
CA MET A 84 8.75 -16.78 16.80
C MET A 84 8.88 -15.62 17.80
N GLU A 85 9.01 -15.86 19.10
CA GLU A 85 9.17 -14.78 20.09
C GLU A 85 10.47 -14.01 19.88
N GLU A 86 11.55 -14.74 19.58
CA GLU A 86 12.87 -14.19 19.26
C GLU A 86 12.96 -13.62 17.83
N GLY A 87 12.01 -13.99 16.98
CA GLY A 87 11.94 -13.58 15.58
C GLY A 87 11.91 -12.06 15.36
N SER A 88 12.62 -11.62 14.34
CA SER A 88 12.52 -10.27 13.80
C SER A 88 11.13 -10.01 13.21
N TRP A 89 10.74 -8.73 13.11
CA TRP A 89 9.44 -8.39 12.53
C TRP A 89 9.32 -8.79 11.05
N ARG A 90 10.45 -8.87 10.34
CA ARG A 90 10.49 -9.37 8.97
C ARG A 90 10.06 -10.83 8.90
N GLU A 91 10.56 -11.67 9.80
CA GLU A 91 10.21 -13.09 9.87
C GLU A 91 8.73 -13.28 10.22
N TRP A 92 8.22 -12.53 11.21
CA TRP A 92 6.78 -12.47 11.51
C TRP A 92 5.94 -12.10 10.28
N SER A 93 6.29 -11.01 9.60
CA SER A 93 5.53 -10.53 8.44
C SER A 93 5.54 -11.54 7.28
N ASN A 94 6.67 -12.22 7.05
CA ASN A 94 6.80 -13.24 6.01
C ASN A 94 6.01 -14.50 6.35
N LEU A 95 6.03 -14.93 7.63
CA LEU A 95 5.27 -16.08 8.11
C LEU A 95 3.77 -15.86 7.88
N LEU A 96 3.22 -14.78 8.45
CA LEU A 96 1.79 -14.48 8.36
C LEU A 96 1.34 -14.26 6.91
N HIS A 97 2.10 -13.48 6.15
CA HIS A 97 1.81 -13.26 4.73
C HIS A 97 1.84 -14.58 3.93
N GLY A 98 2.83 -15.42 4.19
CA GLY A 98 2.97 -16.73 3.55
C GLY A 98 1.76 -17.63 3.81
N LEU A 99 1.38 -17.81 5.07
CA LEU A 99 0.22 -18.60 5.48
C LEU A 99 -1.09 -18.05 4.89
N ALA A 100 -1.31 -16.73 4.96
CA ALA A 100 -2.49 -16.08 4.40
C ALA A 100 -2.54 -16.20 2.86
N THR A 101 -1.39 -16.12 2.18
CA THR A 101 -1.31 -16.31 0.72
C THR A 101 -1.60 -17.77 0.34
N ALA A 102 -1.07 -18.71 1.11
CA ALA A 102 -1.36 -20.14 0.97
C ALA A 102 -2.85 -20.45 1.22
N GLY A 103 -3.57 -19.55 1.89
CA GLY A 103 -5.03 -19.60 2.04
C GLY A 103 -5.49 -20.00 3.43
N MET A 104 -4.60 -20.00 4.43
CA MET A 104 -5.01 -20.18 5.82
C MET A 104 -6.00 -19.10 6.24
N GLN A 105 -7.03 -19.53 6.96
CA GLN A 105 -8.06 -18.66 7.54
C GLN A 105 -8.07 -18.83 9.05
N CYS A 106 -8.29 -17.75 9.78
CA CYS A 106 -8.45 -17.76 11.24
C CYS A 106 -9.67 -18.61 11.66
N SER A 107 -10.75 -18.61 10.86
CA SER A 107 -11.94 -19.43 11.12
C SER A 107 -11.68 -20.95 11.06
N SER A 108 -10.62 -21.37 10.37
CA SER A 108 -10.25 -22.78 10.22
C SER A 108 -9.03 -23.18 11.06
N SER A 109 -8.34 -22.23 11.70
CA SER A 109 -7.17 -22.51 12.52
C SER A 109 -7.10 -21.63 13.78
N PRO A 110 -7.17 -22.20 14.99
CA PRO A 110 -6.96 -21.47 16.23
C PRO A 110 -5.51 -20.97 16.35
N ASP A 111 -4.54 -21.71 15.82
CA ASP A 111 -3.11 -21.35 15.84
C ASP A 111 -2.86 -20.08 15.01
N MET A 112 -3.46 -19.98 13.81
CA MET A 112 -3.38 -18.77 12.98
C MET A 112 -4.02 -17.56 13.66
N THR A 113 -5.13 -17.78 14.37
CA THR A 113 -5.80 -16.73 15.16
C THR A 113 -4.88 -16.25 16.27
N TRP A 114 -4.25 -17.17 17.01
CA TRP A 114 -3.30 -16.88 18.06
C TRP A 114 -2.06 -16.13 17.53
N LEU A 115 -1.48 -16.56 16.41
CA LEU A 115 -0.35 -15.87 15.77
C LEU A 115 -0.71 -14.43 15.39
N CYS A 116 -1.93 -14.20 14.89
CA CYS A 116 -2.41 -12.85 14.62
C CYS A 116 -2.53 -12.04 15.92
N GLU A 117 -3.12 -12.59 16.97
CA GLU A 117 -3.20 -11.92 18.28
C GLU A 117 -1.83 -11.56 18.86
N GLN A 118 -0.88 -12.48 18.78
CA GLN A 118 0.50 -12.25 19.22
C GLN A 118 1.18 -11.16 18.40
N ALA A 119 1.02 -11.19 17.07
CA ALA A 119 1.56 -10.15 16.21
C ALA A 119 0.98 -8.77 16.57
N VAL A 120 -0.33 -8.67 16.90
CA VAL A 120 -0.94 -7.42 17.38
C VAL A 120 -0.30 -6.94 18.68
N GLN A 121 -0.03 -7.83 19.63
CA GLN A 121 0.58 -7.48 20.92
C GLN A 121 2.05 -7.06 20.79
N LEU A 122 2.82 -7.74 19.94
CA LEU A 122 4.25 -7.51 19.76
C LEU A 122 4.58 -6.32 18.85
N LEU A 123 3.67 -5.97 17.94
CA LEU A 123 3.84 -4.90 16.96
C LEU A 123 4.32 -3.57 17.60
N PRO A 124 3.70 -3.00 18.66
CA PRO A 124 4.17 -1.73 19.25
C PRO A 124 5.63 -1.78 19.73
N GLY A 125 6.04 -2.89 20.35
CA GLY A 125 7.42 -3.08 20.81
C GLY A 125 8.42 -3.24 19.66
N LYS A 126 8.02 -3.83 18.54
CA LYS A 126 8.89 -4.04 17.37
C LYS A 126 8.96 -2.77 16.50
N LEU A 127 7.91 -1.95 16.47
CA LEU A 127 7.87 -0.65 15.79
C LEU A 127 8.90 0.33 16.36
N THR A 128 9.00 0.42 17.69
CA THR A 128 9.98 1.30 18.35
C THR A 128 11.44 0.93 18.05
N ARG A 129 11.69 -0.28 17.53
CA ARG A 129 13.01 -0.76 17.11
C ARG A 129 13.26 -0.64 15.60
N GLY A 130 12.41 0.08 14.87
CA GLY A 130 12.60 0.37 13.44
C GLY A 130 12.08 -0.71 12.49
N ALA A 131 10.94 -1.34 12.81
CA ALA A 131 10.28 -2.23 11.86
C ALA A 131 9.94 -1.50 10.54
N ALA A 132 10.29 -2.11 9.40
CA ALA A 132 10.08 -1.50 8.08
C ALA A 132 8.58 -1.38 7.73
N ASP A 133 8.19 -0.26 7.14
CA ASP A 133 6.80 0.06 6.70
C ASP A 133 6.14 -1.07 5.89
N GLN A 134 6.94 -1.75 5.05
CA GLN A 134 6.49 -2.87 4.25
C GLN A 134 6.10 -4.08 5.10
N ALA A 135 6.87 -4.41 6.14
CA ALA A 135 6.61 -5.57 6.99
C ALA A 135 5.33 -5.40 7.81
N ILE A 136 5.07 -4.19 8.31
CA ILE A 136 3.80 -3.85 8.99
C ILE A 136 2.64 -4.07 8.03
N SER A 137 2.74 -3.53 6.83
CA SER A 137 1.66 -3.62 5.84
C SER A 137 1.37 -5.05 5.41
N MET A 138 2.41 -5.89 5.28
CA MET A 138 2.26 -7.31 4.99
C MET A 138 1.53 -8.05 6.12
N THR A 139 1.84 -7.74 7.38
CA THR A 139 1.12 -8.29 8.53
C THR A 139 -0.35 -7.89 8.53
N LEU A 140 -0.66 -6.61 8.31
CA LEU A 140 -2.05 -6.11 8.25
C LEU A 140 -2.85 -6.79 7.13
N TRP A 141 -2.24 -6.89 5.94
CA TRP A 141 -2.85 -7.59 4.82
C TRP A 141 -3.10 -9.06 5.13
N ALA A 142 -2.15 -9.74 5.77
CA ALA A 142 -2.29 -11.14 6.14
C ALA A 142 -3.45 -11.36 7.12
N MET A 143 -3.58 -10.50 8.13
CA MET A 143 -4.70 -10.53 9.09
C MET A 143 -6.04 -10.35 8.38
N ALA A 144 -6.15 -9.30 7.54
CA ALA A 144 -7.38 -9.04 6.79
C ALA A 144 -7.74 -10.21 5.85
N LYS A 145 -6.75 -10.75 5.13
CA LYS A 145 -6.97 -11.86 4.19
C LYS A 145 -7.32 -13.18 4.87
N SER A 146 -6.83 -13.39 6.09
CA SER A 146 -7.12 -14.59 6.88
C SER A 146 -8.44 -14.48 7.63
N GLY A 147 -9.16 -13.35 7.53
CA GLY A 147 -10.42 -13.14 8.23
C GLY A 147 -10.23 -12.93 9.74
N TYR A 148 -9.11 -12.36 10.17
CA TYR A 148 -8.88 -12.05 11.58
C TYR A 148 -9.86 -10.97 12.06
N THR A 149 -10.70 -11.31 13.05
CA THR A 149 -11.73 -10.42 13.63
C THR A 149 -11.40 -9.97 15.04
N GLY A 150 -10.18 -10.18 15.53
CA GLY A 150 -9.77 -9.75 16.86
C GLY A 150 -9.69 -8.22 17.00
N SER A 151 -9.26 -7.74 18.16
CA SER A 151 -9.27 -6.31 18.45
C SER A 151 -8.38 -5.52 17.49
N ALA A 152 -8.99 -4.69 16.66
CA ALA A 152 -8.29 -3.76 15.77
C ALA A 152 -7.67 -2.57 16.52
N GLN A 153 -8.01 -2.37 17.79
CA GLN A 153 -7.63 -1.17 18.54
C GLN A 153 -6.13 -1.07 18.85
N PRO A 154 -5.43 -2.12 19.33
CA PRO A 154 -3.98 -2.06 19.52
C PRO A 154 -3.24 -1.95 18.18
N LEU A 155 -3.81 -2.54 17.12
CA LEU A 155 -3.31 -2.47 15.75
C LEU A 155 -3.36 -1.03 15.22
N LEU A 156 -4.51 -0.36 15.34
CA LEU A 156 -4.72 1.03 14.95
C LEU A 156 -3.83 1.99 15.76
N GLN A 157 -3.70 1.77 17.06
CA GLN A 157 -2.79 2.56 17.91
C GLN A 157 -1.32 2.38 17.48
N SER A 158 -0.92 1.16 17.17
CA SER A 158 0.44 0.83 16.73
C SER A 158 0.76 1.41 15.36
N VAL A 159 -0.15 1.29 14.39
CA VAL A 159 -0.01 1.89 13.05
C VAL A 159 0.03 3.41 13.15
N THR A 160 -0.82 4.02 13.98
CA THR A 160 -0.81 5.48 14.21
C THR A 160 0.51 5.95 14.82
N ALA A 161 1.06 5.19 15.78
CA ALA A 161 2.36 5.47 16.39
C ALA A 161 3.53 5.28 15.39
N ALA A 162 3.50 4.22 14.59
CA ALA A 162 4.49 3.95 13.54
C ALA A 162 4.53 5.05 12.48
N ILE A 163 3.36 5.46 11.97
CA ILE A 163 3.23 6.55 10.99
C ILE A 163 3.79 7.85 11.59
N SER A 164 3.58 8.07 12.88
CA SER A 164 4.07 9.24 13.60
C SER A 164 5.59 9.20 13.85
N GLN A 165 6.20 8.01 13.97
CA GLN A 165 7.64 7.79 14.12
C GLN A 165 8.40 7.79 12.77
N GLY A 166 7.84 7.17 11.72
CA GLY A 166 8.41 7.13 10.37
C GLY A 166 8.56 8.50 9.71
N LEU A 167 7.76 9.49 10.13
CA LEU A 167 7.94 10.90 9.75
C LEU A 167 9.25 11.52 10.28
N ARG A 168 9.97 10.87 11.21
CA ARG A 168 11.24 11.38 11.78
C ARG A 168 12.51 10.72 11.25
N GLN A 169 12.44 9.56 10.61
CA GLN A 169 13.63 8.82 10.13
C GLN A 169 13.41 8.29 8.71
N TYR A 170 13.94 8.99 7.72
CA TYR A 170 14.21 8.45 6.39
C TYR A 170 15.49 9.11 5.86
N ASP A 171 16.45 8.30 5.44
CA ASP A 171 17.65 8.71 4.71
C ASP A 171 17.64 7.96 3.37
N PRO A 172 17.70 8.62 2.19
CA PRO A 172 17.56 7.95 0.90
C PRO A 172 18.90 7.69 0.18
N ALA A 173 18.95 6.57 -0.54
CA ALA A 173 19.96 6.26 -1.56
C ALA A 173 19.76 7.12 -2.85
N PRO A 174 20.78 7.27 -3.72
CA PRO A 174 20.80 8.35 -4.71
C PRO A 174 20.15 8.03 -6.08
N ARG A 175 19.43 9.03 -6.63
CA ARG A 175 19.13 9.39 -8.05
C ARG A 175 17.63 9.76 -8.28
N PRO A 176 17.25 10.55 -9.31
CA PRO A 176 17.88 11.69 -10.00
C PRO A 176 17.20 13.03 -9.64
N LYS A 177 17.97 14.13 -9.61
CA LYS A 177 17.46 15.49 -9.33
C LYS A 177 16.85 16.09 -10.60
N GLN A 178 15.53 16.19 -10.70
CA GLN A 178 14.91 17.16 -11.60
C GLN A 178 15.04 18.56 -10.98
N ASP A 179 15.44 19.53 -11.79
CA ASP A 179 15.63 20.91 -11.35
C ASP A 179 14.26 21.59 -11.14
N LEU A 180 14.05 22.13 -9.95
CA LEU A 180 12.80 22.75 -9.56
C LEU A 180 12.55 24.05 -10.34
N GLU A 181 13.59 24.68 -10.87
CA GLU A 181 13.47 25.83 -11.79
C GLU A 181 12.82 25.43 -13.11
N GLN A 182 13.13 24.24 -13.65
CA GLN A 182 12.49 23.73 -14.86
C GLN A 182 11.00 23.46 -14.65
N LEU A 183 10.61 23.01 -13.45
CA LEU A 183 9.20 22.80 -13.10
C LEU A 183 8.43 24.12 -13.00
N VAL A 184 9.06 25.18 -12.48
CA VAL A 184 8.47 26.53 -12.46
C VAL A 184 8.26 27.06 -13.88
N SER A 185 9.28 26.99 -14.74
CA SER A 185 9.14 27.42 -16.14
C SER A 185 8.08 26.61 -16.91
N ALA A 186 7.95 25.31 -16.65
CA ALA A 186 6.91 24.50 -17.29
C ALA A 186 5.49 24.89 -16.87
N VAL A 187 5.30 25.42 -15.66
CA VAL A 187 4.00 25.95 -15.22
C VAL A 187 3.68 27.28 -15.92
N GLU A 188 4.67 28.13 -16.15
CA GLU A 188 4.49 29.40 -16.86
C GLU A 188 4.09 29.19 -18.33
N GLU A 189 4.49 28.06 -18.93
CA GLU A 189 4.19 27.70 -20.32
C GLU A 189 2.81 27.01 -20.51
N LEU A 190 2.14 26.57 -19.43
CA LEU A 190 0.81 25.94 -19.48
C LEU A 190 -0.27 26.74 -20.25
N PRO A 191 -0.33 28.09 -20.20
CA PRO A 191 -1.35 28.87 -20.91
C PRO A 191 -1.23 28.78 -22.45
N PHE A 192 -0.08 28.35 -22.98
CA PHE A 192 0.19 28.35 -24.42
C PHE A 192 -0.17 27.03 -25.12
N LEU A 193 -0.67 26.04 -24.38
CA LEU A 193 -1.04 24.74 -24.93
C LEU A 193 -2.38 24.81 -25.65
N SER A 194 -2.38 24.42 -26.93
CA SER A 194 -3.51 24.65 -27.84
C SER A 194 -4.68 23.67 -27.69
N SER A 195 -4.62 22.69 -26.77
CA SER A 195 -5.70 21.71 -26.56
C SER A 195 -6.00 21.45 -25.08
N ARG A 196 -7.30 21.36 -24.77
CA ARG A 196 -7.84 21.23 -23.41
C ARG A 196 -7.49 19.88 -22.77
N SER A 197 -7.39 18.79 -23.55
CA SER A 197 -7.00 17.47 -23.02
C SER A 197 -5.50 17.39 -22.69
N SER A 198 -4.64 18.06 -23.46
CA SER A 198 -3.20 18.14 -23.15
C SER A 198 -2.94 18.96 -21.90
N GLN A 199 -3.81 19.91 -21.58
CA GLN A 199 -3.70 20.75 -20.39
C GLN A 199 -3.97 19.96 -19.11
N VAL A 200 -5.06 19.18 -19.05
CA VAL A 200 -5.40 18.33 -17.89
C VAL A 200 -4.30 17.31 -17.57
N GLU A 201 -3.78 16.63 -18.59
CA GLU A 201 -2.71 15.64 -18.43
C GLU A 201 -1.41 16.30 -17.95
N GLN A 202 -1.01 17.42 -18.55
CA GLN A 202 0.21 18.13 -18.14
C GLN A 202 0.09 18.75 -16.74
N THR A 203 -1.07 19.31 -16.40
CA THR A 203 -1.34 19.84 -15.05
C THR A 203 -1.22 18.73 -14.00
N SER A 204 -1.77 17.55 -14.27
CA SER A 204 -1.67 16.38 -13.38
C SER A 204 -0.22 15.91 -13.22
N GLN A 205 0.55 15.89 -14.32
CA GLN A 205 1.96 15.50 -14.32
C GLN A 205 2.84 16.50 -13.59
N LEU A 206 2.65 17.80 -13.81
CA LEU A 206 3.40 18.86 -13.11
C LEU A 206 3.13 18.79 -11.61
N LEU A 207 1.86 18.66 -11.22
CA LEU A 207 1.47 18.53 -9.82
C LEU A 207 2.12 17.29 -9.17
N TRP A 208 2.19 16.17 -9.90
CA TRP A 208 2.91 14.97 -9.49
C TRP A 208 4.43 15.22 -9.34
N CYS A 209 5.07 15.89 -10.29
CA CYS A 209 6.51 16.20 -10.22
C CYS A 209 6.85 17.06 -9.00
N PHE A 210 6.05 18.08 -8.70
CA PHE A 210 6.24 18.88 -7.48
C PHE A 210 6.04 18.06 -6.20
N ALA A 211 5.04 17.19 -6.17
CA ALA A 211 4.79 16.33 -5.02
C ALA A 211 5.88 15.27 -4.82
N ASP A 212 6.42 14.71 -5.91
CA ASP A 212 7.55 13.79 -5.83
C ASP A 212 8.81 14.51 -5.36
N TRP A 213 9.06 15.74 -5.82
CA TRP A 213 10.12 16.59 -5.28
C TRP A 213 9.94 16.82 -3.76
N ALA A 214 8.74 17.21 -3.31
CA ALA A 214 8.44 17.46 -1.91
C ALA A 214 8.53 16.20 -1.03
N ARG A 215 8.27 15.03 -1.61
CA ARG A 215 8.40 13.73 -0.96
C ARG A 215 9.86 13.37 -0.65
N GLN A 216 10.83 13.92 -1.39
CA GLN A 216 12.24 13.60 -1.19
C GLN A 216 12.70 14.02 0.21
N PRO A 217 13.39 13.16 0.98
CA PRO A 217 13.82 13.45 2.35
C PRO A 217 14.57 14.78 2.50
N GLU A 218 15.51 15.08 1.60
CA GLU A 218 16.21 16.36 1.53
C GLU A 218 15.29 17.59 1.36
N ASN A 219 14.15 17.42 0.71
CA ASN A 219 13.21 18.50 0.42
C ASN A 219 11.99 18.51 1.35
N SER A 220 11.74 17.42 2.08
CA SER A 220 10.60 17.27 2.99
C SER A 220 10.58 18.32 4.11
N ARG A 221 11.74 18.89 4.44
CA ARG A 221 11.91 20.01 5.37
C ARG A 221 12.30 21.32 4.69
N ALA A 222 12.62 21.27 3.39
CA ALA A 222 12.92 22.46 2.62
C ALA A 222 11.63 23.25 2.39
N ARG A 223 11.72 24.57 2.60
CA ARG A 223 10.65 25.46 2.19
C ARG A 223 10.77 25.69 0.70
N MET A 224 9.66 25.54 -0.01
CA MET A 224 9.56 26.03 -1.39
C MET A 224 9.89 27.53 -1.39
N THR A 225 10.58 27.97 -2.44
CA THR A 225 10.79 29.41 -2.67
C THR A 225 9.45 30.08 -2.97
N LEU A 226 9.40 31.40 -2.83
CA LEU A 226 8.18 32.15 -3.15
C LEU A 226 7.74 31.93 -4.61
N ALA A 227 8.68 31.85 -5.55
CA ALA A 227 8.38 31.58 -6.96
C ALA A 227 7.76 30.19 -7.16
N GLN A 228 8.26 29.18 -6.47
CA GLN A 228 7.72 27.81 -6.52
C GLN A 228 6.33 27.71 -5.90
N CYS A 229 6.11 28.39 -4.76
CA CYS A 229 4.78 28.53 -4.18
C CYS A 229 3.82 29.22 -5.15
N ASN A 230 4.25 30.30 -5.80
CA ASN A 230 3.41 31.03 -6.76
C ASN A 230 3.07 30.18 -7.99
N ALA A 231 4.04 29.45 -8.55
CA ALA A 231 3.80 28.52 -9.65
C ALA A 231 2.80 27.42 -9.25
N MET A 232 3.00 26.81 -8.08
CA MET A 232 2.06 25.82 -7.54
C MET A 232 0.67 26.42 -7.34
N MET A 233 0.58 27.65 -6.84
CA MET A 233 -0.69 28.35 -6.67
C MET A 233 -1.39 28.61 -7.99
N ALA A 234 -0.67 29.04 -9.02
CA ALA A 234 -1.20 29.23 -10.35
C ALA A 234 -1.71 27.89 -10.93
N LEU A 235 -0.98 26.80 -10.72
CA LEU A 235 -1.39 25.46 -11.14
C LEU A 235 -2.69 25.02 -10.46
N LEU A 236 -2.82 25.24 -9.16
CA LEU A 236 -4.02 24.89 -8.39
C LEU A 236 -5.23 25.76 -8.73
N GLN A 237 -5.01 27.05 -8.94
CA GLN A 237 -6.06 27.97 -9.42
C GLN A 237 -6.54 27.58 -10.81
N HIS A 238 -5.61 27.23 -11.70
CA HIS A 238 -5.92 26.75 -13.03
C HIS A 238 -6.78 25.48 -12.99
N MET A 239 -6.48 24.54 -12.09
CA MET A 239 -7.32 23.36 -11.88
C MET A 239 -8.72 23.73 -11.39
N ALA A 240 -8.82 24.54 -10.35
CA ALA A 240 -10.09 24.93 -9.74
C ALA A 240 -11.03 25.67 -10.71
N GLY A 241 -10.45 26.34 -11.72
CA GLY A 241 -11.16 27.23 -12.62
C GLY A 241 -11.26 28.63 -12.01
N ASP A 242 -10.96 29.65 -12.82
CA ASP A 242 -11.06 31.03 -12.40
C ASP A 242 -12.50 31.52 -12.58
N GLU A 243 -13.17 31.93 -11.50
CA GLU A 243 -14.54 32.49 -11.55
C GLU A 243 -14.57 33.94 -12.07
N THR A 244 -13.41 34.55 -12.36
CA THR A 244 -13.32 36.02 -12.58
C THR A 244 -13.55 36.51 -14.01
N ALA A 245 -13.86 35.65 -14.99
CA ALA A 245 -14.20 36.07 -16.35
C ALA A 245 -15.69 35.87 -16.64
N GLY A 246 -16.42 36.97 -16.85
CA GLY A 246 -17.87 37.03 -17.09
C GLY A 246 -18.40 36.39 -18.38
N ASP A 247 -17.65 35.47 -18.99
CA ASP A 247 -18.12 34.60 -20.06
C ASP A 247 -17.89 33.15 -19.62
N ALA A 248 -18.98 32.44 -19.31
CA ALA A 248 -18.97 31.10 -18.74
C ALA A 248 -18.13 30.11 -19.59
N PRO A 249 -17.01 29.56 -19.07
CA PRO A 249 -16.39 28.40 -19.68
C PRO A 249 -17.31 27.19 -19.41
N ALA A 250 -17.64 26.44 -20.46
CA ALA A 250 -18.67 25.41 -20.40
C ALA A 250 -18.44 24.25 -19.39
N PHE A 251 -17.26 24.07 -18.79
CA PHE A 251 -16.98 23.12 -17.69
C PHE A 251 -15.72 23.55 -16.93
N SER A 252 -15.65 23.33 -15.61
CA SER A 252 -14.41 23.55 -14.85
C SER A 252 -13.34 22.53 -15.25
N PRO A 253 -12.03 22.87 -15.26
CA PRO A 253 -10.97 21.93 -15.64
C PRO A 253 -10.99 20.64 -14.82
N LEU A 254 -11.36 20.72 -13.54
CA LEU A 254 -11.57 19.56 -12.66
C LEU A 254 -12.57 18.53 -13.21
N GLN A 255 -13.63 18.96 -13.90
CA GLN A 255 -14.65 18.07 -14.48
C GLN A 255 -14.12 17.21 -15.65
N GLN A 256 -12.92 17.51 -16.13
CA GLN A 256 -12.30 16.80 -17.25
C GLN A 256 -11.22 15.82 -16.80
N PHE A 257 -10.89 15.80 -15.50
CA PHE A 257 -9.96 14.83 -14.96
C PHE A 257 -10.61 13.46 -14.97
N ASP A 258 -9.86 12.43 -15.35
CA ASP A 258 -10.25 11.04 -15.12
C ASP A 258 -9.92 10.60 -13.67
N ALA A 259 -10.34 9.40 -13.30
CA ALA A 259 -10.10 8.84 -11.96
C ALA A 259 -8.61 8.72 -11.59
N ARG A 260 -7.74 8.47 -12.58
CA ARG A 260 -6.29 8.40 -12.36
C ARG A 260 -5.73 9.78 -12.08
N GLN A 261 -6.11 10.77 -12.87
CA GLN A 261 -5.66 12.16 -12.75
C GLN A 261 -6.14 12.78 -11.44
N LEU A 262 -7.41 12.55 -11.03
CA LEU A 262 -7.91 12.99 -9.73
C LEU A 262 -7.15 12.33 -8.57
N SER A 263 -6.86 11.04 -8.68
CA SER A 263 -6.08 10.31 -7.67
C SER A 263 -4.65 10.84 -7.54
N MET A 264 -3.99 11.10 -8.68
CA MET A 264 -2.66 11.70 -8.73
C MET A 264 -2.67 13.10 -8.10
N ALA A 265 -3.63 13.94 -8.49
CA ALA A 265 -3.76 15.28 -7.95
C ALA A 265 -4.00 15.29 -6.43
N ALA A 266 -4.89 14.41 -5.95
CA ALA A 266 -5.23 14.34 -4.54
C ALA A 266 -4.03 13.86 -3.70
N TRP A 267 -3.33 12.84 -4.18
CA TRP A 267 -2.10 12.38 -3.54
C TRP A 267 -1.04 13.50 -3.50
N SER A 268 -0.85 14.20 -4.61
CA SER A 268 0.13 15.28 -4.74
C SER A 268 -0.15 16.43 -3.78
N LEU A 269 -1.41 16.85 -3.67
CA LEU A 269 -1.84 17.86 -2.70
C LEU A 269 -1.55 17.43 -1.25
N GLY A 270 -1.82 16.17 -0.92
CA GLY A 270 -1.50 15.61 0.40
C GLY A 270 -0.01 15.69 0.73
N LYS A 271 0.87 15.57 -0.27
CA LYS A 271 2.33 15.70 -0.11
C LYS A 271 2.81 17.14 -0.09
N LEU A 272 2.17 18.03 -0.83
CA LEU A 272 2.55 19.44 -0.93
C LEU A 272 2.03 20.30 0.25
N LYS A 273 1.02 19.81 0.98
CA LYS A 273 0.40 20.51 2.12
C LYS A 273 1.41 21.12 3.13
N PRO A 274 2.50 20.45 3.54
CA PRO A 274 3.48 21.02 4.47
C PRO A 274 4.27 22.20 3.91
N HIS A 275 4.31 22.37 2.59
CA HIS A 275 5.16 23.33 1.89
C HIS A 275 4.41 24.58 1.40
N LEU A 276 3.08 24.56 1.46
CA LEU A 276 2.23 25.59 0.88
C LEU A 276 1.41 26.34 1.95
N PRO A 277 0.97 27.58 1.69
CA PRO A 277 0.15 28.34 2.63
C PRO A 277 -1.18 27.62 2.91
N ALA A 278 -1.66 27.65 4.16
CA ALA A 278 -2.81 26.85 4.57
C ALA A 278 -4.11 27.20 3.85
N ALA A 279 -4.42 28.49 3.65
CA ALA A 279 -5.70 28.92 3.10
C ALA A 279 -5.91 28.50 1.62
N PRO A 280 -4.95 28.72 0.70
CA PRO A 280 -5.17 28.40 -0.70
C PRO A 280 -5.10 26.89 -1.00
N VAL A 281 -4.24 26.16 -0.28
CA VAL A 281 -4.21 24.68 -0.32
C VAL A 281 -5.55 24.12 0.10
N THR A 282 -6.13 24.66 1.18
CA THR A 282 -7.43 24.23 1.67
C THR A 282 -8.50 24.42 0.60
N SER A 283 -8.57 25.59 -0.04
CA SER A 283 -9.55 25.85 -1.11
C SER A 283 -9.43 24.88 -2.29
N ALA A 284 -8.23 24.75 -2.88
CA ALA A 284 -8.02 23.85 -4.02
C ALA A 284 -8.22 22.36 -3.66
N SER A 285 -7.84 21.99 -2.45
CA SER A 285 -8.02 20.64 -1.93
C SER A 285 -9.47 20.31 -1.65
N THR A 286 -10.24 21.26 -1.09
CA THR A 286 -11.68 21.14 -0.91
C THR A 286 -12.37 21.05 -2.26
N ALA A 287 -12.04 21.91 -3.22
CA ALA A 287 -12.60 21.82 -4.58
C ALA A 287 -12.31 20.47 -5.24
N LEU A 288 -11.07 19.97 -5.16
CA LEU A 288 -10.69 18.67 -5.71
C LEU A 288 -11.41 17.52 -4.98
N ALA A 289 -11.45 17.54 -3.64
CA ALA A 289 -12.06 16.47 -2.85
C ALA A 289 -13.59 16.45 -3.01
N SER A 290 -14.26 17.60 -2.93
CA SER A 290 -15.70 17.73 -3.15
C SER A 290 -16.06 17.38 -4.60
N HIS A 291 -15.25 17.78 -5.59
CA HIS A 291 -15.47 17.34 -6.97
C HIS A 291 -15.28 15.83 -7.12
N SER A 292 -14.18 15.26 -6.61
CA SER A 292 -13.91 13.82 -6.74
C SER A 292 -14.96 12.97 -6.02
N ALA A 293 -15.39 13.38 -4.83
CA ALA A 293 -16.46 12.71 -4.09
C ALA A 293 -17.81 12.87 -4.79
N SER A 294 -18.16 14.08 -5.23
CA SER A 294 -19.40 14.32 -5.98
C SER A 294 -19.45 13.53 -7.28
N THR A 295 -18.36 13.48 -8.05
CA THR A 295 -18.28 12.69 -9.30
C THR A 295 -18.32 11.19 -9.01
N ALA A 296 -17.62 10.71 -7.97
CA ALA A 296 -17.68 9.30 -7.57
C ALA A 296 -19.08 8.88 -7.08
N VAL A 297 -19.79 9.74 -6.36
CA VAL A 297 -21.15 9.49 -5.84
C VAL A 297 -22.23 9.63 -6.91
N SER A 298 -22.17 10.67 -7.75
CA SER A 298 -23.22 10.98 -8.73
C SER A 298 -23.15 10.13 -9.99
N GLN A 299 -21.95 9.72 -10.40
CA GLN A 299 -21.79 8.95 -11.65
C GLN A 299 -21.66 7.45 -11.42
N GLY A 300 -21.37 6.96 -10.20
CA GLY A 300 -21.33 5.53 -9.81
C GLY A 300 -20.25 4.66 -10.50
N GLU A 301 -19.91 4.99 -11.75
CA GLU A 301 -19.02 4.29 -12.66
C GLU A 301 -17.68 5.02 -12.83
N PHE A 302 -17.59 6.30 -12.45
CA PHE A 302 -16.38 7.10 -12.69
C PHE A 302 -15.12 6.50 -12.03
N MET A 303 -15.27 5.95 -10.82
CA MET A 303 -14.21 5.19 -10.14
C MET A 303 -14.30 3.67 -10.37
N GLY A 304 -15.20 3.22 -11.26
CA GLY A 304 -15.48 1.81 -11.48
C GLY A 304 -14.37 1.04 -12.16
N ASP A 305 -13.70 1.70 -13.10
CA ASP A 305 -12.52 1.16 -13.79
C ASP A 305 -11.20 1.63 -13.14
N ALA A 306 -11.30 2.41 -12.06
CA ALA A 306 -10.12 2.92 -11.37
C ALA A 306 -9.34 1.77 -10.72
N LYS A 307 -8.02 1.77 -10.95
CA LYS A 307 -7.12 0.80 -10.30
C LYS A 307 -7.28 0.88 -8.78
N PRO A 308 -7.16 -0.22 -8.04
CA PRO A 308 -7.30 -0.21 -6.59
C PRO A 308 -6.43 0.82 -5.87
N GLN A 309 -5.20 1.04 -6.30
CA GLN A 309 -4.34 2.06 -5.70
C GLN A 309 -4.90 3.48 -5.87
N ALA A 310 -5.66 3.75 -6.93
CA ALA A 310 -6.27 5.05 -7.16
C ALA A 310 -7.34 5.36 -6.11
N TRP A 311 -8.17 4.36 -5.76
CA TRP A 311 -9.12 4.41 -4.65
C TRP A 311 -8.42 4.76 -3.33
N ALA A 312 -7.37 4.01 -2.99
CA ALA A 312 -6.65 4.20 -1.74
C ALA A 312 -6.02 5.59 -1.63
N ASN A 313 -5.41 6.09 -2.71
CA ASN A 313 -4.79 7.41 -2.73
C ASN A 313 -5.83 8.54 -2.59
N LEU A 314 -6.98 8.42 -3.25
CA LEU A 314 -8.04 9.42 -3.19
C LEU A 314 -8.67 9.49 -1.79
N ILE A 315 -8.99 8.33 -1.21
CA ILE A 315 -9.55 8.22 0.14
C ILE A 315 -8.58 8.79 1.20
N TRP A 316 -7.30 8.44 1.10
CA TRP A 316 -6.27 8.98 2.00
C TRP A 316 -6.09 10.49 1.85
N ALA A 317 -6.10 10.99 0.62
CA ALA A 317 -5.98 12.42 0.39
C ALA A 317 -7.17 13.17 0.99
N ALA A 318 -8.41 12.72 0.71
CA ALA A 318 -9.61 13.33 1.28
C ALA A 318 -9.57 13.36 2.82
N SER A 319 -9.11 12.29 3.48
CA SER A 319 -9.03 12.25 4.95
C SER A 319 -7.96 13.18 5.55
N LYS A 320 -6.93 13.53 4.80
CA LYS A 320 -5.86 14.47 5.21
C LYS A 320 -6.24 15.94 5.06
N LEU A 321 -7.28 16.24 4.30
CA LEU A 321 -7.64 17.60 3.92
C LEU A 321 -8.67 18.20 4.90
N PRO A 322 -8.42 19.41 5.43
CA PRO A 322 -9.37 20.07 6.31
C PRO A 322 -10.68 20.36 5.56
N GLY A 323 -11.81 20.15 6.23
CA GLY A 323 -13.14 20.34 5.63
C GLY A 323 -13.64 19.17 4.76
N CYS A 324 -12.81 18.18 4.45
CA CYS A 324 -13.15 17.09 3.52
C CYS A 324 -13.58 15.77 4.23
N ARG A 325 -13.99 15.85 5.50
CA ARG A 325 -14.32 14.66 6.31
C ARG A 325 -15.52 13.91 5.75
N GLU A 326 -16.52 14.64 5.27
CA GLU A 326 -17.76 14.06 4.76
C GLU A 326 -17.51 13.36 3.42
N GLU A 327 -16.71 13.97 2.55
CA GLU A 327 -16.23 13.40 1.29
C GLU A 327 -15.43 12.12 1.52
N ALA A 328 -14.49 12.13 2.47
CA ALA A 328 -13.74 10.93 2.84
C ALA A 328 -14.66 9.80 3.30
N ARG A 329 -15.69 10.12 4.11
CA ARG A 329 -16.71 9.16 4.57
C ARG A 329 -17.53 8.60 3.41
N GLN A 330 -17.94 9.44 2.45
CA GLN A 330 -18.68 9.00 1.26
C GLN A 330 -17.83 8.09 0.37
N LEU A 331 -16.57 8.44 0.14
CA LEU A 331 -15.62 7.61 -0.61
C LEU A 331 -15.37 6.27 0.08
N LEU A 332 -15.27 6.24 1.41
CA LEU A 332 -15.16 5.00 2.20
C LEU A 332 -16.41 4.13 2.08
N ASN A 333 -17.61 4.72 2.11
CA ASN A 333 -18.86 3.97 1.91
C ASN A 333 -18.94 3.36 0.51
N LEU A 334 -18.57 4.12 -0.53
CA LEU A 334 -18.48 3.61 -1.90
C LEU A 334 -17.43 2.50 -2.02
N PHE A 335 -16.25 2.69 -1.42
CA PHE A 335 -15.21 1.67 -1.39
C PHE A 335 -15.69 0.40 -0.69
N ALA A 336 -16.40 0.50 0.44
CA ALA A 336 -16.95 -0.63 1.17
C ALA A 336 -17.88 -1.47 0.28
N SER A 337 -18.73 -0.82 -0.52
CA SER A 337 -19.62 -1.51 -1.48
C SER A 337 -18.87 -2.27 -2.59
N ARG A 338 -17.60 -1.93 -2.85
CA ARG A 338 -16.75 -2.55 -3.88
C ARG A 338 -15.54 -3.28 -3.32
N ALA A 339 -15.42 -3.40 -2.00
CA ALA A 339 -14.21 -3.83 -1.34
C ALA A 339 -13.75 -5.22 -1.83
N GLN A 340 -14.69 -6.14 -2.06
CA GLN A 340 -14.37 -7.49 -2.58
C GLN A 340 -13.66 -7.46 -3.94
N ALA A 341 -14.01 -6.52 -4.83
CA ALA A 341 -13.39 -6.39 -6.15
C ALA A 341 -12.08 -5.57 -6.10
N VAL A 342 -11.99 -4.58 -5.20
CA VAL A 342 -10.90 -3.62 -5.17
C VAL A 342 -9.74 -4.09 -4.28
N VAL A 343 -10.04 -4.64 -3.09
CA VAL A 343 -9.04 -5.02 -2.09
C VAL A 343 -7.99 -6.01 -2.59
N PRO A 344 -8.31 -7.03 -3.41
CA PRO A 344 -7.29 -7.98 -3.90
C PRO A 344 -6.16 -7.34 -4.73
N GLY A 345 -6.43 -6.20 -5.38
CA GLY A 345 -5.42 -5.46 -6.14
C GLY A 345 -4.76 -4.31 -5.37
N LEU A 346 -5.08 -4.13 -4.09
CA LEU A 346 -4.36 -3.19 -3.23
C LEU A 346 -3.02 -3.77 -2.80
N GLY A 347 -1.95 -3.01 -3.03
CA GLY A 347 -0.69 -3.26 -2.37
C GLY A 347 -0.72 -2.82 -0.90
N ALA A 348 0.34 -3.16 -0.17
CA ALA A 348 0.61 -2.75 1.21
C ALA A 348 0.28 -1.27 1.50
N GLN A 349 0.82 -0.36 0.67
CA GLN A 349 0.56 1.08 0.80
C GLN A 349 -0.91 1.44 0.64
N GLY A 350 -1.60 0.80 -0.31
CA GLY A 350 -3.01 1.03 -0.57
C GLY A 350 -3.89 0.65 0.63
N VAL A 351 -3.61 -0.50 1.25
CA VAL A 351 -4.32 -0.93 2.46
C VAL A 351 -4.09 0.05 3.61
N SER A 352 -2.83 0.45 3.86
CA SER A 352 -2.48 1.41 4.91
C SER A 352 -3.19 2.76 4.71
N ASN A 353 -3.25 3.24 3.47
CA ASN A 353 -3.95 4.48 3.11
C ASN A 353 -5.45 4.43 3.42
N ILE A 354 -6.12 3.31 3.13
CA ILE A 354 -7.54 3.10 3.46
C ILE A 354 -7.75 3.07 4.97
N LEU A 355 -6.92 2.30 5.70
CA LEU A 355 -7.01 2.20 7.16
C LEU A 355 -6.76 3.54 7.86
N TYR A 356 -5.85 4.35 7.34
CA TYR A 356 -5.59 5.69 7.87
C TYR A 356 -6.81 6.62 7.73
N ALA A 357 -7.62 6.43 6.69
CA ALA A 357 -8.76 7.30 6.41
C ALA A 357 -10.02 6.95 7.22
N MET A 358 -10.11 5.71 7.73
CA MET A 358 -11.18 5.25 8.62
C MET A 358 -11.05 5.86 10.02
#